data_AF-A0A7V7NX41-F1
#
_entry.id   AF-A0A7V7NX41-F1
#
_cell.length_a   1.000
_cell.length_b   1.000
_cell.length_c   1.000
_cell.angle_alpha   90.00
_cell.angle_beta   90.00
_cell.angle_gamma   90.00
#
_symmetry.space_group_name_H-M   'P 1'
#
loop_
_entity.id
_entity.type
_entity.pdbx_description
1 polymer ?
#
loop_
_entity_poly.entity_id
_entity_poly.type
_entity_poly.pdbx_seq_one_letter_code
_entity_poly.pdbx_strand_id
1 'polypeptide(L)'
;MFGVSKEKELVISDSDIKAALQHLNSLPHTVTATMPQPWAKQTFLEWLKGSLPKKIEYGVHFHVATGVYGHIVPLGHGYQNYPNDERYLVILSIRSGNTDLDSLNTLN
;
A
#
# COMPACT_ATOMS: atom_id res chain seq x y z
N MET A 1 25.17 17.55 -14.96
CA MET A 1 25.03 16.09 -14.72
C MET A 1 23.57 15.83 -14.40
N PHE A 2 22.80 15.26 -15.33
CA PHE A 2 21.43 14.84 -15.02
C PHE A 2 21.55 13.47 -14.35
N GLY A 3 21.57 13.48 -13.01
CA GLY A 3 21.42 12.25 -12.25
C GLY A 3 20.06 11.66 -12.61
N VAL A 4 20.06 10.44 -13.14
CA VAL A 4 18.85 9.62 -13.26
C VAL A 4 18.29 9.56 -11.84
N SER A 5 17.16 10.24 -11.59
CA SER A 5 16.48 10.09 -10.31
C SER A 5 16.07 8.63 -10.22
N LYS A 6 16.76 7.86 -9.36
CA LYS A 6 16.31 6.51 -9.03
C LYS A 6 14.88 6.64 -8.54
N GLU A 7 13.95 5.96 -9.21
CA GLU A 7 12.62 5.80 -8.66
C GLU A 7 12.77 5.17 -7.28
N LYS A 8 12.25 5.86 -6.28
CA LYS A 8 12.27 5.35 -4.91
C LYS A 8 11.40 4.11 -4.85
N GLU A 9 11.90 3.06 -4.21
CA GLU A 9 11.13 1.85 -4.00
C GLU A 9 9.89 2.19 -3.17
N LEU A 10 8.74 1.71 -3.63
CA LEU A 10 7.46 1.89 -2.98
C LEU A 10 6.99 0.53 -2.46
N VAL A 11 6.75 0.45 -1.15
CA VAL A 11 6.36 -0.79 -0.48
C VAL A 11 5.01 -0.66 0.21
N ILE A 12 4.37 -1.78 0.49
CA ILE A 12 3.16 -1.89 1.31
C ILE A 12 3.25 -3.11 2.22
N SER A 13 2.76 -3.00 3.45
CA SER A 13 2.75 -4.11 4.40
C SER A 13 1.60 -5.09 4.16
N ASP A 14 1.86 -6.37 4.41
CA ASP A 14 0.82 -7.42 4.39
C ASP A 14 -0.31 -7.16 5.39
N SER A 15 -0.03 -6.51 6.52
CA SER A 15 -1.08 -6.16 7.49
C SER A 15 -2.08 -5.16 6.92
N ASP A 16 -1.60 -4.14 6.18
CA ASP A 16 -2.44 -3.15 5.51
C ASP A 16 -3.26 -3.81 4.39
N ILE A 17 -2.67 -4.71 3.60
CA ILE A 17 -3.40 -5.47 2.55
C ILE A 17 -4.52 -6.32 3.17
N LYS A 18 -4.23 -7.04 4.26
CA LYS A 18 -5.23 -7.87 4.96
C LYS A 18 -6.39 -7.02 5.49
N ALA A 19 -6.10 -5.87 6.09
CA ALA A 19 -7.12 -4.95 6.60
C ALA A 19 -8.01 -4.42 5.46
N ALA A 20 -7.42 -4.06 4.33
CA ALA A 20 -8.18 -3.61 3.16
C ALA A 20 -9.06 -4.72 2.57
N LEU A 21 -8.54 -5.94 2.41
CA LEU A 21 -9.32 -7.08 1.96
C LEU A 21 -10.47 -7.42 2.91
N GLN A 22 -10.23 -7.36 4.23
CA GLN A 22 -11.29 -7.56 5.22
C GLN A 22 -12.39 -6.50 5.09
N HIS A 23 -12.02 -5.23 4.89
CA HIS A 23 -12.99 -4.17 4.67
C HIS A 23 -13.78 -4.38 3.38
N LEU A 24 -13.11 -4.67 2.26
CA LEU A 24 -13.78 -4.95 0.99
C LEU A 24 -14.75 -6.13 1.14
N ASN A 25 -14.32 -7.21 1.78
CA ASN A 25 -15.17 -8.38 2.01
C ASN A 25 -16.36 -8.13 2.96
N SER A 26 -16.36 -7.03 3.71
CA SER A 26 -17.51 -6.61 4.52
C SER A 26 -18.58 -5.84 3.73
N LEU A 27 -18.25 -5.35 2.54
CA LEU A 27 -19.17 -4.61 1.68
C LEU A 27 -20.04 -5.58 0.85
N PRO A 28 -21.29 -5.21 0.51
CA PRO A 28 -22.12 -6.02 -0.36
C PRO A 28 -21.54 -6.08 -1.79
N HIS A 29 -21.74 -7.22 -2.47
CA HIS A 29 -21.36 -7.43 -3.87
C HIS A 29 -19.86 -7.33 -4.21
N THR A 30 -18.97 -7.66 -3.27
CA THR A 30 -17.52 -7.64 -3.52
C THR A 30 -16.97 -8.97 -4.03
N VAL A 31 -16.20 -8.91 -5.11
CA VAL A 31 -15.63 -10.09 -5.80
C VAL A 31 -14.54 -10.78 -4.96
N THR A 32 -13.81 -10.04 -4.13
CA THR A 32 -12.72 -10.58 -3.28
C THR A 32 -13.19 -11.54 -2.20
N ALA A 33 -14.47 -11.48 -1.81
CA ALA A 33 -14.99 -12.29 -0.71
C ALA A 33 -15.12 -13.78 -1.08
N THR A 34 -15.30 -14.07 -2.36
CA THR A 34 -15.46 -15.44 -2.88
C THR A 34 -14.16 -16.02 -3.44
N MET A 35 -13.08 -15.24 -3.47
CA MET A 35 -11.79 -15.66 -4.01
C MET A 35 -10.95 -16.43 -2.98
N PRO A 36 -10.13 -17.41 -3.40
CA PRO A 36 -9.04 -17.91 -2.57
C PRO A 36 -8.14 -16.76 -2.10
N GLN A 37 -7.69 -16.80 -0.84
CA GLN A 37 -6.92 -15.72 -0.22
C GLN A 37 -5.68 -15.27 -1.04
N PRO A 38 -4.86 -16.16 -1.63
CA PRO A 38 -3.75 -15.74 -2.47
C PRO A 38 -4.19 -14.94 -3.69
N TRP A 39 -5.33 -15.30 -4.30
CA TRP A 39 -5.87 -14.60 -5.46
C TRP A 39 -6.44 -13.24 -5.07
N ALA A 40 -7.17 -13.16 -3.96
CA ALA A 40 -7.66 -11.88 -3.44
C ALA A 40 -6.51 -10.89 -3.17
N LYS A 41 -5.42 -11.35 -2.55
CA LYS A 41 -4.20 -10.55 -2.34
C LYS A 41 -3.60 -10.07 -3.67
N GLN A 42 -3.44 -10.97 -4.64
CA GLN A 42 -2.88 -10.62 -5.94
C GLN A 42 -3.74 -9.59 -6.69
N THR A 43 -5.05 -9.83 -6.76
CA THR A 43 -6.01 -8.90 -7.38
C THR A 43 -5.97 -7.52 -6.72
N PHE A 44 -5.90 -7.46 -5.39
CA PHE A 44 -5.76 -6.19 -4.68
C PHE A 44 -4.45 -5.47 -5.03
N LEU A 45 -3.33 -6.20 -5.10
CA LEU A 45 -2.04 -5.63 -5.51
C LEU A 45 -2.08 -5.09 -6.94
N GLU A 46 -2.79 -5.75 -7.85
CA GLU A 46 -3.00 -5.26 -9.22
C GLU A 46 -3.82 -3.97 -9.25
N TRP A 47 -4.91 -3.89 -8.48
CA TRP A 47 -5.68 -2.65 -8.32
C TRP A 47 -4.86 -1.52 -7.73
N LEU A 48 -4.05 -1.83 -6.71
CA LEU A 48 -3.16 -0.88 -6.07
C LEU A 48 -2.14 -0.32 -7.07
N LYS A 49 -1.44 -1.20 -7.81
CA LYS A 49 -0.47 -0.83 -8.85
C LYS A 49 -1.12 0.02 -9.95
N GLY A 50 -2.31 -0.37 -10.40
CA GLY A 50 -3.06 0.38 -11.41
C GLY A 50 -3.54 1.77 -10.94
N SER A 51 -3.63 1.96 -9.62
CA SER A 51 -4.08 3.21 -9.00
C SER A 51 -2.94 4.14 -8.58
N LEU A 52 -1.68 3.71 -8.72
CA LEU A 52 -0.54 4.51 -8.30
C LEU A 52 -0.48 5.84 -9.06
N PRO A 53 -0.15 6.95 -8.38
CA PRO A 53 0.04 8.22 -9.05
C PRO A 53 1.24 8.14 -10.00
N LYS A 54 1.22 8.92 -11.07
CA LYS A 54 2.34 9.01 -12.04
C LYS A 54 3.65 9.46 -11.40
N LYS A 55 3.57 10.17 -10.27
CA LYS A 55 4.71 10.68 -9.52
C LYS A 55 4.58 10.23 -8.07
N ILE A 56 5.58 9.49 -7.60
CA ILE A 56 5.65 8.99 -6.22
C ILE A 56 6.27 10.08 -5.33
N GLU A 57 5.46 10.75 -4.53
CA GLU A 57 5.88 11.82 -3.62
C GLU A 57 5.20 11.70 -2.26
N TYR A 58 5.88 12.18 -1.22
CA TYR A 58 5.31 12.25 0.12
C TYR A 58 4.05 13.12 0.14
N GLY A 59 3.00 12.65 0.83
CA GLY A 59 1.76 13.38 1.06
C GLY A 59 0.74 13.22 -0.07
N VAL A 60 1.08 12.47 -1.12
CA VAL A 60 0.12 12.12 -2.18
C VAL A 60 -0.84 11.06 -1.66
N HIS A 61 -2.12 11.28 -1.94
CA HIS A 61 -3.22 10.37 -1.66
C HIS A 61 -3.88 9.93 -2.96
N PHE A 62 -4.39 8.70 -3.00
CA PHE A 62 -5.01 8.13 -4.21
C PHE A 62 -6.08 7.11 -3.84
N HIS A 63 -7.08 6.97 -4.71
CA HIS A 63 -8.17 6.01 -4.56
C HIS A 63 -7.76 4.67 -5.15
N VAL A 64 -7.89 3.59 -4.39
CA VAL A 64 -7.52 2.22 -4.81
C VAL A 64 -8.75 1.40 -5.18
N ALA A 65 -9.74 1.39 -4.28
CA ALA A 65 -10.99 0.66 -4.42
C ALA A 65 -12.06 1.34 -3.55
N THR A 66 -13.31 0.88 -3.64
CA THR A 66 -14.43 1.40 -2.85
C THR A 66 -14.08 1.49 -1.37
N GLY A 67 -14.01 2.71 -0.84
CA GLY A 67 -13.70 2.96 0.58
C GLY A 67 -12.23 2.76 0.97
N VAL A 68 -11.35 2.41 0.02
CA VAL A 68 -9.92 2.17 0.24
C VAL A 68 -9.09 3.23 -0.48
N TYR A 69 -8.45 4.09 0.31
CA TYR A 69 -7.54 5.13 -0.17
C TYR A 69 -6.12 4.88 0.35
N GLY A 70 -5.12 5.01 -0.51
CA GLY A 70 -3.71 4.92 -0.18
C GLY A 70 -3.08 6.29 0.02
N HIS A 71 -2.05 6.35 0.86
CA HIS A 71 -1.24 7.55 1.11
C HIS A 71 0.23 7.17 1.05
N ILE A 72 1.03 8.02 0.41
CA ILE A 72 2.48 7.83 0.27
C ILE A 72 3.20 8.55 1.40
N VAL A 73 3.91 7.81 2.23
CA VAL A 73 4.68 8.30 3.38
C VAL A 73 6.11 7.73 3.36
N PRO A 74 7.11 8.35 4.01
CA PRO A 74 8.39 7.69 4.24
C PRO A 74 8.21 6.38 5.01
N LEU A 75 9.03 5.35 4.75
CA LEU A 75 8.87 4.05 5.43
C LEU A 75 8.90 4.17 6.97
N GLY A 76 9.77 5.02 7.51
CA GLY A 76 9.86 5.30 8.94
C GLY A 76 8.73 6.16 9.52
N HIS A 77 7.71 6.51 8.73
CA HIS A 77 6.62 7.36 9.20
C HIS A 77 5.87 6.71 10.38
N GLY A 78 5.88 7.39 11.52
CA GLY A 78 5.27 6.89 12.77
C GLY A 78 6.22 6.11 13.69
N TYR A 79 7.48 5.88 13.28
CA TYR A 79 8.49 5.20 14.10
C TYR A 79 9.59 6.19 14.52
N GLN A 80 9.72 6.43 15.83
CA GLN A 80 10.82 7.24 16.35
C GLN A 80 12.16 6.51 16.10
N ASN A 81 13.16 7.23 15.59
CA ASN A 81 14.52 6.73 15.29
C ASN A 81 14.63 5.65 14.21
N TYR A 82 13.63 5.48 13.35
CA TYR A 82 13.80 4.61 12.18
C TYR A 82 14.89 5.20 11.27
N PRO A 83 15.85 4.38 10.79
CA PRO A 83 16.87 4.85 9.85
C PRO A 83 16.22 5.53 8.65
N ASN A 84 16.90 6.52 8.07
CA ASN A 84 16.43 7.14 6.84
C ASN A 84 16.54 6.14 5.69
N ASP A 85 15.52 5.32 5.58
CA ASP A 85 15.30 4.35 4.54
C ASP A 85 14.61 5.10 3.41
N GLU A 86 15.34 5.39 2.33
CA GLU A 86 14.91 6.27 1.23
C GLU A 86 13.64 5.77 0.50
N ARG A 87 13.14 4.59 0.89
CA ARG A 87 11.91 3.96 0.43
C ARG A 87 10.66 4.70 0.90
N TYR A 88 9.64 4.66 0.06
CA TYR A 88 8.30 5.10 0.41
C TYR A 88 7.42 3.91 0.79
N LEU A 89 6.50 4.15 1.69
CA LEU A 89 5.47 3.24 2.16
C LEU A 89 4.11 3.75 1.71
N VAL A 90 3.29 2.86 1.17
CA VAL A 90 1.86 3.07 1.04
C VAL A 90 1.19 2.65 2.34
N ILE A 91 0.56 3.59 3.03
CA ILE A 91 -0.41 3.28 4.09
C ILE A 91 -1.81 3.37 3.51
N LEU A 92 -2.68 2.43 3.88
CA LEU A 92 -4.09 2.49 3.51
C LEU A 92 -4.87 3.21 4.59
N SER A 93 -5.99 3.85 4.23
CA SER A 93 -6.85 4.55 5.21
C SER A 93 -7.56 3.58 6.15
N ILE A 94 -7.68 2.31 5.74
CA ILE A 94 -8.17 1.21 6.56
C ILE A 94 -6.96 0.49 7.13
N ARG A 95 -6.76 0.59 8.45
CA ARG A 95 -5.65 -0.05 9.18
C ARG A 95 -6.15 -0.70 10.44
N SER A 96 -5.59 -1.86 10.77
CA SER A 96 -5.83 -2.57 12.02
C SER A 96 -4.70 -2.37 13.05
N GLY A 97 -3.59 -1.75 12.66
CA GLY A 97 -2.43 -1.52 13.51
C GLY A 97 -1.28 -0.80 12.78
N ASN A 98 -0.10 -0.87 13.38
CA ASN A 98 1.14 -0.34 12.79
C ASN A 98 1.61 -1.19 11.60
N THR A 99 2.47 -0.61 10.77
CA THR A 99 3.07 -1.27 9.61
C THR A 99 3.93 -2.44 10.08
N ASP A 100 3.67 -3.63 9.53
CA ASP A 100 4.55 -4.77 9.74
C ASP A 100 5.72 -4.64 8.75
N LEU A 101 6.89 -4.28 9.29
CA LEU A 101 8.12 -4.03 8.55
C LEU A 101 8.84 -5.32 8.14
N ASP A 102 8.48 -6.46 8.75
CA ASP A 102 9.03 -7.77 8.40
C ASP A 102 8.31 -8.39 7.20
N SER A 103 7.12 -7.88 6.86
CA SER A 103 6.26 -8.40 5.79
C SER A 103 5.89 -7.32 4.75
N LEU A 104 6.89 -6.84 4.01
CA LEU A 104 6.72 -5.80 2.98
C LEU A 104 6.61 -6.40 1.57
N ASN A 105 5.75 -5.80 0.73
CA ASN A 105 5.60 -6.11 -0.68
C ASN A 105 6.02 -4.90 -1.52
N THR A 106 6.92 -5.10 -2.47
CA THR A 106 7.36 -4.04 -3.40
C THR A 106 6.34 -3.84 -4.53
N LEU A 107 6.06 -2.58 -4.86
CA LEU A 107 5.05 -2.18 -5.83
C LEU A 107 5.60 -1.77 -7.19
N ASN A 108 6.88 -1.37 -7.28
CA ASN A 108 7.58 -0.95 -8.49
C ASN A 108 8.90 -1.68 -8.72
#